data_AF-A0A966Z0Z7-F1
#
_entry.id   AF-A0A966Z0Z7-F1
#
_cell.length_a   1.000
_cell.length_b   1.000
_cell.length_c   1.000
_cell.angle_alpha   90.00
_cell.angle_beta   90.00
_cell.angle_gamma   90.00
#
_symmetry.space_group_name_H-M   'P 1'
#
loop_
_entity.id
_entity.type
_entity.pdbx_description
1 polymer ?
#
loop_
_entity_poly.entity_id
_entity_poly.type
_entity_poly.pdbx_seq_one_letter_code
_entity_poly.pdbx_strand_id
1 'polypeptide(L)'
;MATNGAGQRYRTWYSRLLRLYPQPFRERFGEGMVQTFHDLCREYRDAGRDVFGLSLRIFFETSVGIVRENVSHMSQTGNTLLRAALVALGLLMVPLVASQMVDDWHWGVGGFVFAYIMFFGTALAYALIARHMGAWAYKAGVGLALVAGFVLGWGSMVHLSESDNPVNFVYFGVLAVGGVGAWLVRLEARGMARTLFAMAAALALVGVVAVTLPWDAPSGPMRSVAVLHGIFVALFTASGLLFRQASLARLK
;
A
#
# COMPACT_ATOMS: atom_id res chain seq x y z
N MET A 1 -20.39 42.41 15.46
CA MET A 1 -19.36 41.89 16.40
C MET A 1 -19.30 40.35 16.40
N ALA A 2 -19.12 39.69 15.24
CA ALA A 2 -19.23 38.21 15.14
C ALA A 2 -18.09 37.52 14.36
N THR A 3 -16.93 38.16 14.18
CA THR A 3 -15.87 37.67 13.25
C THR A 3 -14.58 37.20 13.91
N ASN A 4 -14.40 37.37 15.24
CA ASN A 4 -13.16 36.97 15.93
C ASN A 4 -12.97 35.45 16.11
N GLY A 5 -14.05 34.65 16.00
CA GLY A 5 -13.99 33.21 16.25
C GLY A 5 -13.29 32.40 15.16
N ALA A 6 -13.39 32.81 13.89
CA ALA A 6 -12.80 32.06 12.77
C ALA A 6 -11.27 32.16 12.78
N GLY A 7 -10.71 33.37 12.95
CA GLY A 7 -9.26 33.58 13.03
C GLY A 7 -8.60 32.90 14.22
N GLN A 8 -9.27 32.89 15.39
CA GLN A 8 -8.80 32.12 16.55
C GLN A 8 -8.83 30.62 16.28
N ARG A 9 -9.89 30.08 15.66
CA ARG A 9 -9.97 28.66 15.30
C ARG A 9 -8.82 28.24 14.39
N TYR A 10 -8.51 29.00 13.33
CA TYR A 10 -7.40 28.68 12.43
C TYR A 10 -6.04 28.71 13.15
N ARG A 11 -5.82 29.68 14.03
CA ARG A 11 -4.60 29.74 14.85
C ARG A 11 -4.45 28.53 15.78
N THR A 12 -5.53 28.08 16.42
CA THR A 12 -5.52 26.89 17.27
C THR A 12 -5.25 25.61 16.47
N TRP A 13 -5.81 25.51 15.27
CA TRP A 13 -5.54 24.37 14.38
C TRP A 13 -4.10 24.36 13.87
N TYR A 14 -3.58 25.51 13.45
CA TYR A 14 -2.19 25.63 12.98
C TYR A 14 -1.17 25.37 14.10
N SER A 15 -1.42 25.83 15.33
CA SER A 15 -0.54 25.55 16.47
C SER A 15 -0.56 24.07 16.88
N ARG A 16 -1.71 23.39 16.76
CA ARG A 16 -1.78 21.93 16.94
C ARG A 16 -1.00 21.19 15.85
N LEU A 17 -1.03 21.67 14.62
CA LEU A 17 -0.28 21.08 13.51
C LEU A 17 1.23 21.26 13.69
N LEU A 18 1.68 22.40 14.18
CA LEU A 18 3.08 22.66 14.53
C LEU A 18 3.60 21.82 15.70
N ARG A 19 2.73 21.26 16.54
CA ARG A 19 3.17 20.29 17.56
C ARG A 19 3.70 18.99 16.96
N LEU A 20 3.32 18.68 15.72
CA LEU A 20 3.81 17.52 14.97
C LEU A 20 5.23 17.73 14.38
N TYR A 21 5.78 18.95 14.44
CA TYR A 21 7.17 19.20 14.04
C TYR A 21 8.16 18.61 15.07
N PRO A 22 9.34 18.14 14.60
CA PRO A 22 10.46 17.77 15.47
C PRO A 22 10.80 18.91 16.45
N GLN A 23 11.05 18.55 17.71
CA GLN A 23 11.30 19.50 18.80
C GLN A 23 12.33 20.62 18.48
N PRO A 24 13.51 20.33 17.87
CA PRO A 24 14.50 21.38 17.63
C PRO A 24 14.07 22.44 16.60
N PHE A 25 13.23 22.07 15.62
CA PHE A 25 12.71 23.02 14.63
C PHE A 25 11.54 23.82 15.18
N ARG A 26 10.68 23.16 15.98
CA ARG A 26 9.54 23.80 16.66
C ARG A 26 9.99 24.88 17.64
N GLU A 27 11.05 24.62 18.41
CA GLU A 27 11.60 25.61 19.35
C GLU A 27 12.23 26.80 18.63
N ARG A 28 12.82 26.59 17.45
CA ARG A 28 13.52 27.64 16.70
C ARG A 28 12.62 28.50 15.82
N PHE A 29 11.59 27.91 15.20
CA PHE A 29 10.78 28.58 14.18
C PHE A 29 9.27 28.56 14.45
N GLY A 30 8.81 27.83 15.47
CA GLY A 30 7.40 27.60 15.73
C GLY A 30 6.60 28.86 16.03
N GLU A 31 7.10 29.74 16.91
CA GLU A 31 6.39 31.00 17.23
C GLU A 31 6.34 31.96 16.05
N GLY A 32 7.45 32.12 15.33
CA GLY A 32 7.54 32.98 14.16
C GLY A 32 6.55 32.57 13.07
N MET A 33 6.47 31.26 12.77
CA MET A 33 5.51 30.76 11.78
C MET A 33 4.05 31.00 12.18
N VAL A 34 3.70 30.88 13.47
CA VAL A 34 2.33 31.17 13.94
C VAL A 34 1.98 32.64 13.77
N GLN A 35 2.92 33.54 14.04
CA GLN A 35 2.72 34.98 13.85
C GLN A 35 2.56 35.32 12.37
N THR A 36 3.47 34.86 11.50
CA THR A 36 3.38 35.09 10.05
C THR A 36 2.07 34.55 9.46
N PHE A 37 1.63 33.37 9.90
CA PHE A 37 0.33 32.82 9.48
C PHE A 37 -0.86 33.70 9.90
N HIS A 38 -0.81 34.23 11.12
CA HIS A 38 -1.86 35.12 11.64
C HIS A 38 -1.94 36.43 10.85
N ASP A 39 -0.79 37.01 10.53
CA ASP A 39 -0.70 38.28 9.78
C ASP A 39 -1.17 38.09 8.33
N LEU A 40 -0.74 37.01 7.66
CA LEU A 40 -1.22 36.65 6.31
C LEU A 40 -2.73 36.41 6.25
N CYS A 41 -3.31 35.75 7.27
CA CYS A 41 -4.75 35.53 7.34
C CYS A 41 -5.55 36.83 7.53
N ARG A 42 -4.96 37.84 8.17
CA ARG A 42 -5.58 39.16 8.34
C ARG A 42 -5.53 39.94 7.02
N GLU A 43 -4.37 39.98 6.39
CA GLU A 43 -4.15 40.69 5.12
C GLU A 43 -5.03 40.12 3.98
N TYR A 44 -5.15 38.80 3.86
CA TYR A 44 -6.02 38.19 2.84
C TYR A 44 -7.51 38.44 3.08
N ARG A 45 -7.94 38.51 4.35
CA ARG A 45 -9.32 38.84 4.72
C ARG A 45 -9.63 40.30 4.37
N ASP A 46 -8.71 41.21 4.67
CA ASP A 46 -8.87 42.64 4.39
C ASP A 46 -8.80 42.93 2.87
N ALA A 47 -8.13 42.08 2.09
CA ALA A 47 -8.07 42.13 0.63
C ALA A 47 -9.25 41.43 -0.09
N GLY A 48 -10.23 40.88 0.63
CA GLY A 48 -11.39 40.19 0.05
C GLY A 48 -11.06 38.89 -0.70
N ARG A 49 -9.85 38.33 -0.51
CA ARG A 49 -9.41 37.09 -1.15
C ARG A 49 -9.76 35.87 -0.29
N ASP A 50 -9.86 34.71 -0.93
CA ASP A 50 -10.27 33.48 -0.25
C ASP A 50 -9.22 33.00 0.76
N VAL A 51 -9.49 33.32 2.03
CA VAL A 51 -8.69 32.92 3.19
C VAL A 51 -8.71 31.39 3.37
N PHE A 52 -9.76 30.72 2.89
CA PHE A 52 -9.88 29.27 2.96
C PHE A 52 -8.88 28.59 2.04
N GLY A 53 -8.80 28.99 0.77
CA GLY A 53 -7.81 28.48 -0.19
C GLY A 53 -6.36 28.73 0.25
N LEU A 54 -6.06 29.91 0.79
CA LEU A 54 -4.74 30.21 1.39
C LEU A 54 -4.44 29.26 2.55
N SER A 55 -5.39 29.09 3.47
CA SER A 55 -5.23 28.21 4.63
C SER A 55 -4.97 26.78 4.20
N LEU A 56 -5.74 26.27 3.23
CA LEU A 56 -5.63 24.90 2.75
C LEU A 56 -4.28 24.65 2.05
N ARG A 57 -3.82 25.62 1.27
CA ARG A 57 -2.49 25.59 0.63
C ARG A 57 -1.36 25.63 1.65
N ILE A 58 -1.40 26.54 2.63
CA ILE A 58 -0.38 26.62 3.68
C ILE A 58 -0.37 25.34 4.52
N PHE A 59 -1.53 24.78 4.84
CA PHE A 59 -1.64 23.48 5.51
C PHE A 59 -0.97 22.38 4.70
N PHE A 60 -1.17 22.35 3.38
CA PHE A 60 -0.54 21.37 2.50
C PHE A 60 0.99 21.55 2.43
N GLU A 61 1.47 22.77 2.17
CA GLU A 61 2.91 23.09 2.16
C GLU A 61 3.57 22.77 3.50
N THR A 62 2.89 23.06 4.61
CA THR A 62 3.36 22.75 5.97
C THR A 62 3.40 21.25 6.22
N SER A 63 2.38 20.50 5.77
CA SER A 63 2.32 19.04 5.92
C SER A 63 3.42 18.35 5.11
N VAL A 64 3.68 18.82 3.87
CA VAL A 64 4.79 18.35 3.05
C VAL A 64 6.14 18.68 3.70
N GLY A 65 6.27 19.88 4.29
CA GLY A 65 7.44 20.28 5.08
C GLY A 65 7.69 19.35 6.28
N ILE A 66 6.64 19.03 7.05
CA ILE A 66 6.70 18.10 8.19
C ILE A 66 7.17 16.72 7.74
N VAL A 67 6.57 16.18 6.68
CA VAL A 67 6.95 14.86 6.16
C VAL A 67 8.41 14.86 5.70
N ARG A 68 8.84 15.92 4.98
CA ARG A 68 10.21 16.02 4.47
C ARG A 68 11.27 16.17 5.57
N GLU A 69 10.99 17.02 6.56
CA GLU A 69 11.91 17.29 7.68
C GLU A 69 11.94 16.13 8.68
N ASN A 70 10.80 15.47 8.91
CA ASN A 70 10.78 14.26 9.73
C ASN A 70 11.53 13.10 9.07
N VAL A 71 11.56 13.06 7.73
CA VAL A 71 12.37 12.11 6.95
C VAL A 71 13.87 12.35 7.08
N SER A 72 14.33 13.59 7.36
CA SER A 72 15.76 13.87 7.51
C SER A 72 16.32 13.38 8.86
N HIS A 73 15.48 13.30 9.91
CA HIS A 73 15.87 12.88 11.25
C HIS A 73 15.52 11.42 11.61
N MET A 74 14.62 10.76 10.85
CA MET A 74 14.20 9.39 11.12
C MET A 74 15.24 8.35 10.70
N SER A 75 15.31 7.25 11.46
CA SER A 75 16.08 6.07 11.07
C SER A 75 15.64 5.57 9.68
N GLN A 76 16.57 4.98 8.93
CA GLN A 76 16.34 4.51 7.56
C GLN A 76 15.10 3.58 7.44
N THR A 77 14.79 2.83 8.51
CA THR A 77 13.59 2.00 8.62
C THR A 77 12.32 2.83 8.73
N GLY A 78 12.30 3.86 9.58
CA GLY A 78 11.17 4.77 9.72
C GLY A 78 10.81 5.46 8.40
N ASN A 79 11.82 5.92 7.66
CA ASN A 79 11.61 6.54 6.34
C ASN A 79 10.95 5.60 5.34
N THR A 80 11.31 4.32 5.40
CA THR A 80 10.73 3.34 4.51
C THR A 80 9.28 3.00 4.89
N LEU A 81 8.99 2.89 6.19
CA LEU A 81 7.61 2.74 6.66
C LEU A 81 6.74 3.92 6.23
N LEU A 82 7.22 5.16 6.43
CA LEU A 82 6.46 6.35 6.08
C LEU A 82 6.18 6.42 4.57
N ARG A 83 7.19 6.17 3.73
CA ARG A 83 7.00 6.13 2.28
C ARG A 83 6.01 5.05 1.85
N ALA A 84 6.12 3.84 2.40
CA ALA A 84 5.19 2.76 2.12
C ALA A 84 3.76 3.12 2.56
N ALA A 85 3.60 3.74 3.74
CA ALA A 85 2.30 4.19 4.25
C ALA A 85 1.67 5.28 3.38
N LEU A 86 2.47 6.25 2.91
CA LEU A 86 2.01 7.31 2.01
C LEU A 86 1.61 6.77 0.64
N VAL A 87 2.40 5.86 0.06
CA VAL A 87 2.06 5.19 -1.20
C VAL A 87 0.76 4.41 -1.03
N ALA A 88 0.64 3.59 0.03
CA ALA A 88 -0.56 2.81 0.29
C ALA A 88 -1.80 3.68 0.51
N LEU A 89 -1.66 4.78 1.26
CA LEU A 89 -2.74 5.74 1.47
C LEU A 89 -3.15 6.40 0.15
N GLY A 90 -2.17 6.83 -0.67
CA GLY A 90 -2.42 7.41 -1.97
C GLY A 90 -3.18 6.46 -2.91
N LEU A 91 -2.82 5.17 -2.93
CA LEU A 91 -3.57 4.16 -3.67
C LEU A 91 -4.98 3.95 -3.11
N LEU A 92 -5.14 3.94 -1.78
CA LEU A 92 -6.44 3.78 -1.11
C LEU A 92 -7.38 4.96 -1.39
N MET A 93 -6.87 6.15 -1.68
CA MET A 93 -7.71 7.29 -2.04
C MET A 93 -8.55 7.01 -3.28
N VAL A 94 -8.10 6.18 -4.21
CA VAL A 94 -8.87 5.84 -5.42
C VAL A 94 -10.20 5.15 -5.09
N PRO A 95 -10.23 3.98 -4.41
CA PRO A 95 -11.49 3.34 -4.04
C PRO A 95 -12.29 4.16 -3.01
N LEU A 96 -11.62 4.96 -2.17
CA LEU A 96 -12.30 5.81 -1.19
C LEU A 96 -13.10 6.92 -1.88
N VAL A 97 -12.49 7.64 -2.83
CA VAL A 97 -13.17 8.66 -3.62
C VAL A 97 -14.22 8.03 -4.52
N ALA A 98 -13.92 6.88 -5.15
CA ALA A 98 -14.89 6.15 -5.95
C ALA A 98 -16.15 5.80 -5.13
N SER A 99 -15.98 5.39 -3.87
CA SER A 99 -17.12 5.06 -3.00
C SER A 99 -17.95 6.24 -2.53
N GLN A 100 -17.49 7.47 -2.78
CA GLN A 100 -18.24 8.69 -2.49
C GLN A 100 -18.88 9.30 -3.75
N MET A 101 -18.39 8.91 -4.94
CA MET A 101 -18.81 9.49 -6.22
C MET A 101 -19.66 8.55 -7.08
N VAL A 102 -19.61 7.24 -6.81
CA VAL A 102 -20.30 6.22 -7.62
C VAL A 102 -21.36 5.56 -6.77
N ASP A 103 -22.63 5.73 -7.15
CA ASP A 103 -23.81 5.27 -6.40
C ASP A 103 -23.86 3.74 -6.20
N ASP A 104 -23.22 2.95 -7.06
CA ASP A 104 -23.20 1.49 -6.96
C ASP A 104 -21.91 0.92 -6.34
N TRP A 105 -20.98 1.77 -5.90
CA TRP A 105 -19.66 1.36 -5.42
C TRP A 105 -19.50 1.60 -3.91
N HIS A 106 -20.16 0.81 -3.07
CA HIS A 106 -20.15 1.03 -1.62
C HIS A 106 -19.26 0.02 -0.88
N TRP A 107 -18.01 0.40 -0.62
CA TRP A 107 -17.11 -0.42 0.20
C TRP A 107 -17.39 -0.24 1.69
N GLY A 108 -17.53 -1.36 2.40
CA GLY A 108 -17.54 -1.35 3.87
C GLY A 108 -16.17 -0.96 4.44
N VAL A 109 -16.16 -0.48 5.69
CA VAL A 109 -14.93 -0.10 6.42
C VAL A 109 -13.90 -1.24 6.42
N GLY A 110 -14.34 -2.48 6.56
CA GLY A 110 -13.48 -3.67 6.52
C GLY A 110 -12.73 -3.83 5.19
N GLY A 111 -13.37 -3.53 4.06
CA GLY A 111 -12.74 -3.58 2.73
C GLY A 111 -11.63 -2.54 2.59
N PHE A 112 -11.86 -1.32 3.07
CA PHE A 112 -10.83 -0.27 3.07
C PHE A 112 -9.63 -0.62 3.94
N VAL A 113 -9.88 -1.15 5.14
CA VAL A 113 -8.81 -1.58 6.05
C VAL A 113 -8.00 -2.72 5.42
N PHE A 114 -8.67 -3.71 4.83
CA PHE A 114 -8.00 -4.81 4.16
C PHE A 114 -7.17 -4.34 2.97
N ALA A 115 -7.73 -3.50 2.09
CA ALA A 115 -7.00 -2.93 0.96
C ALA A 115 -5.79 -2.12 1.41
N TYR A 116 -5.93 -1.30 2.46
CA TYR A 116 -4.81 -0.55 3.02
C TYR A 116 -3.70 -1.47 3.52
N ILE A 117 -4.04 -2.50 4.31
CA ILE A 117 -3.08 -3.49 4.81
C ILE A 117 -2.35 -4.17 3.64
N MET A 118 -3.08 -4.52 2.59
CA MET A 118 -2.50 -5.18 1.43
C MET A 118 -1.57 -4.26 0.62
N PHE A 119 -1.97 -3.01 0.35
CA PHE A 119 -1.12 -2.02 -0.31
C PHE A 119 0.13 -1.73 0.51
N PHE A 120 -0.05 -1.44 1.81
CA PHE A 120 1.03 -1.12 2.73
C PHE A 120 1.99 -2.29 2.90
N GLY A 121 1.45 -3.48 3.17
CA GLY A 121 2.24 -4.70 3.35
C GLY A 121 3.07 -5.04 2.13
N THR A 122 2.50 -4.92 0.92
CA THR A 122 3.21 -5.19 -0.34
C THR A 122 4.31 -4.16 -0.59
N ALA A 123 4.01 -2.87 -0.44
CA ALA A 123 5.00 -1.80 -0.63
C ALA A 123 6.13 -1.89 0.40
N LEU A 124 5.79 -2.15 1.66
CA LEU A 124 6.74 -2.31 2.75
C LEU A 124 7.61 -3.55 2.55
N ALA A 125 7.02 -4.69 2.18
CA ALA A 125 7.74 -5.93 1.89
C ALA A 125 8.74 -5.74 0.76
N TYR A 126 8.33 -5.15 -0.38
CA TYR A 126 9.25 -4.87 -1.47
C TYR A 126 10.39 -3.96 -1.00
N ALA A 127 10.08 -2.87 -0.30
CA ALA A 127 11.09 -1.91 0.12
C ALA A 127 12.03 -2.47 1.20
N LEU A 128 11.56 -3.32 2.12
CA LEU A 128 12.40 -4.05 3.09
C LEU A 128 13.28 -5.09 2.41
N ILE A 129 12.72 -5.89 1.52
CA ILE A 129 13.46 -7.02 0.95
C ILE A 129 14.46 -6.52 -0.11
N ALA A 130 14.03 -5.63 -1.00
CA ALA A 130 14.85 -5.14 -2.11
C ALA A 130 16.01 -4.24 -1.65
N ARG A 131 15.96 -3.65 -0.44
CA ARG A 131 17.05 -2.81 0.07
C ARG A 131 18.27 -3.60 0.55
N HIS A 132 18.09 -4.85 0.98
CA HIS A 132 19.15 -5.68 1.56
C HIS A 132 19.79 -6.65 0.57
N MET A 133 19.33 -6.64 -0.69
CA MET A 133 19.67 -7.68 -1.68
C MET A 133 20.29 -7.04 -2.92
N GLY A 134 21.56 -7.33 -3.17
CA GLY A 134 22.34 -6.72 -4.27
C GLY A 134 22.09 -7.31 -5.66
N ALA A 135 21.61 -8.56 -5.75
CA ALA A 135 21.38 -9.22 -7.04
C ALA A 135 20.09 -8.75 -7.69
N TRP A 136 20.18 -8.22 -8.92
CA TRP A 136 19.02 -7.76 -9.69
C TRP A 136 17.96 -8.86 -9.86
N ALA A 137 18.37 -10.09 -10.15
CA ALA A 137 17.48 -11.23 -10.27
C ALA A 137 16.65 -11.48 -9.00
N TYR A 138 17.24 -11.30 -7.81
CA TYR A 138 16.51 -11.43 -6.55
C TYR A 138 15.46 -10.33 -6.43
N LYS A 139 15.81 -9.07 -6.70
CA LYS A 139 14.89 -7.92 -6.62
C LYS A 139 13.74 -8.06 -7.62
N ALA A 140 14.03 -8.50 -8.84
CA ALA A 140 13.04 -8.79 -9.87
C ALA A 140 12.12 -9.94 -9.45
N GLY A 141 12.67 -11.01 -8.87
CA GLY A 141 11.89 -12.12 -8.33
C GLY A 141 10.91 -11.66 -7.24
N VAL A 142 11.38 -10.89 -6.26
CA VAL A 142 10.53 -10.30 -5.21
C VAL A 142 9.44 -9.43 -5.81
N GLY A 143 9.80 -8.52 -6.71
CA GLY A 143 8.83 -7.64 -7.38
C GLY A 143 7.75 -8.42 -8.11
N LEU A 144 8.13 -9.42 -8.91
CA LEU A 144 7.20 -10.25 -9.64
C LEU A 144 6.28 -11.08 -8.72
N ALA A 145 6.84 -11.66 -7.66
CA ALA A 145 6.06 -12.43 -6.67
C ALA A 145 5.06 -11.54 -5.93
N LEU A 146 5.48 -10.34 -5.51
CA LEU A 146 4.63 -9.40 -4.80
C LEU A 146 3.52 -8.84 -5.70
N VAL A 147 3.82 -8.52 -6.97
CA VAL A 147 2.79 -8.09 -7.94
C VAL A 147 1.80 -9.22 -8.21
N ALA A 148 2.29 -10.44 -8.49
CA ALA A 148 1.41 -11.59 -8.73
C ALA A 148 0.54 -11.90 -7.50
N GLY A 149 1.13 -11.90 -6.30
CA GLY A 149 0.40 -12.12 -5.06
C GLY A 149 -0.61 -11.02 -4.75
N PHE A 150 -0.25 -9.76 -5.02
CA PHE A 150 -1.15 -8.61 -4.87
C PHE A 150 -2.37 -8.72 -5.79
N VAL A 151 -2.15 -8.97 -7.08
CA VAL A 151 -3.25 -9.09 -8.06
C VAL A 151 -4.14 -10.28 -7.73
N LEU A 152 -3.55 -11.41 -7.30
CA LEU A 152 -4.31 -12.58 -6.86
C LEU A 152 -5.17 -12.25 -5.63
N GLY A 153 -4.59 -11.67 -4.58
CA GLY A 153 -5.30 -11.33 -3.35
C GLY A 153 -6.37 -10.25 -3.55
N TRP A 154 -6.08 -9.23 -4.35
CA TRP A 154 -7.06 -8.20 -4.73
C TRP A 154 -8.21 -8.82 -5.51
N GLY A 155 -7.91 -9.62 -6.53
CA GLY A 155 -8.92 -10.35 -7.30
C GLY A 155 -9.80 -11.19 -6.38
N SER A 156 -9.21 -12.00 -5.50
CA SER A 156 -9.96 -12.85 -4.58
C SER A 156 -10.84 -12.06 -3.60
N MET A 157 -10.37 -10.90 -3.12
CA MET A 157 -11.17 -10.04 -2.24
C MET A 157 -12.38 -9.44 -2.99
N VAL A 158 -12.20 -8.99 -4.24
CA VAL A 158 -13.30 -8.49 -5.07
C VAL A 158 -14.34 -9.60 -5.31
N HIS A 159 -13.90 -10.80 -5.68
CA HIS A 159 -14.82 -11.93 -5.87
C HIS A 159 -15.53 -12.33 -4.57
N LEU A 160 -14.87 -12.20 -3.41
CA LEU A 160 -15.49 -12.45 -2.12
C LEU A 160 -16.55 -11.41 -1.75
N SER A 161 -16.42 -10.17 -2.22
CA SER A 161 -17.46 -9.14 -2.03
C SER A 161 -18.67 -9.32 -2.94
N GLU A 162 -18.51 -9.97 -4.08
CA GLU A 162 -19.58 -10.21 -5.06
C GLU A 162 -20.25 -11.58 -4.89
N SER A 163 -19.56 -12.55 -4.27
CA SER A 163 -20.05 -13.92 -4.15
C SER A 163 -19.77 -14.52 -2.77
N ASP A 164 -20.78 -15.19 -2.21
CA ASP A 164 -20.67 -15.98 -0.97
C ASP A 164 -19.96 -17.34 -1.20
N ASN A 165 -19.27 -17.51 -2.32
CA ASN A 165 -18.64 -18.78 -2.67
C ASN A 165 -17.36 -18.99 -1.82
N PRO A 166 -17.32 -20.00 -0.94
CA PRO A 166 -16.18 -20.22 -0.05
C PRO A 166 -14.90 -20.62 -0.81
N VAL A 167 -14.99 -21.02 -2.09
CA VAL A 167 -13.82 -21.35 -2.92
C VAL A 167 -12.83 -20.20 -3.03
N ASN A 168 -13.29 -18.95 -2.96
CA ASN A 168 -12.41 -17.78 -3.04
C ASN A 168 -11.39 -17.73 -1.88
N PHE A 169 -11.65 -18.39 -0.75
CA PHE A 169 -10.68 -18.50 0.35
C PHE A 169 -9.43 -19.31 0.00
N VAL A 170 -9.51 -20.21 -0.97
CA VAL A 170 -8.40 -21.09 -1.36
C VAL A 170 -7.22 -20.26 -1.89
N TYR A 171 -7.48 -19.15 -2.58
CA TYR A 171 -6.43 -18.26 -3.08
C TYR A 171 -5.69 -17.52 -1.97
N PHE A 172 -6.37 -17.15 -0.87
CA PHE A 172 -5.69 -16.64 0.33
C PHE A 172 -4.81 -17.72 0.97
N GLY A 173 -5.20 -18.99 0.89
CA GLY A 173 -4.36 -20.14 1.25
C GLY A 173 -3.05 -20.19 0.44
N VAL A 174 -3.10 -19.96 -0.87
CA VAL A 174 -1.89 -19.87 -1.72
C VAL A 174 -0.98 -18.72 -1.27
N LEU A 175 -1.53 -17.55 -0.96
CA LEU A 175 -0.77 -16.42 -0.43
C LEU A 175 -0.17 -16.73 0.95
N ALA A 176 -0.90 -17.45 1.81
CA ALA A 176 -0.41 -17.89 3.11
C ALA A 176 0.79 -18.83 2.98
N VAL A 177 0.78 -19.76 2.01
CA VAL A 177 1.95 -20.59 1.67
C VAL A 177 3.15 -19.72 1.30
N GLY A 178 2.93 -18.65 0.53
CA GLY A 178 3.97 -17.68 0.19
C GLY A 178 4.55 -16.97 1.40
N GLY A 179 3.69 -16.41 2.26
CA GLY A 179 4.10 -15.69 3.46
C GLY A 179 4.81 -16.59 4.49
N VAL A 180 4.22 -17.74 4.82
CA VAL A 180 4.81 -18.72 5.73
C VAL A 180 6.10 -19.28 5.16
N GLY A 181 6.12 -19.63 3.88
CA GLY A 181 7.32 -20.12 3.21
C GLY A 181 8.44 -19.07 3.24
N ALA A 182 8.14 -17.80 2.96
CA ALA A 182 9.12 -16.70 3.03
C ALA A 182 9.69 -16.51 4.44
N TRP A 183 8.85 -16.65 5.46
CA TRP A 183 9.26 -16.59 6.87
C TRP A 183 10.16 -17.78 7.27
N LEU A 184 9.73 -19.01 6.96
CA LEU A 184 10.46 -20.24 7.28
C LEU A 184 11.83 -20.29 6.61
N VAL A 185 11.91 -19.88 5.34
CA VAL A 185 13.16 -19.86 4.59
C VAL A 185 13.98 -18.60 4.80
N ARG A 186 13.55 -17.70 5.70
CA ARG A 186 14.26 -16.46 6.06
C ARG A 186 14.66 -15.62 4.85
N LEU A 187 13.80 -15.60 3.82
CA LEU A 187 14.04 -14.91 2.55
C LEU A 187 15.30 -15.37 1.79
N GLU A 188 15.85 -16.56 2.07
CA GLU A 188 16.97 -17.11 1.32
C GLU A 188 16.55 -17.41 -0.13
N ALA A 189 17.39 -17.04 -1.10
CA ALA A 189 17.06 -17.16 -2.53
C ALA A 189 16.66 -18.58 -2.94
N ARG A 190 17.40 -19.59 -2.47
CA ARG A 190 17.11 -21.00 -2.79
C ARG A 190 15.80 -21.47 -2.13
N GLY A 191 15.51 -21.00 -0.93
CA GLY A 191 14.25 -21.29 -0.23
C GLY A 191 13.05 -20.63 -0.91
N MET A 192 13.17 -19.34 -1.23
CA MET A 192 12.13 -18.57 -1.95
C MET A 192 11.78 -19.19 -3.30
N ALA A 193 12.76 -19.71 -4.03
CA ALA A 193 12.50 -20.43 -5.28
C ALA A 193 11.56 -21.64 -5.05
N ARG A 194 11.82 -22.46 -4.02
CA ARG A 194 10.97 -23.61 -3.69
C ARG A 194 9.59 -23.18 -3.22
N THR A 195 9.50 -22.14 -2.39
CA THR A 195 8.22 -21.58 -1.94
C THR A 195 7.35 -21.15 -3.12
N LEU A 196 7.92 -20.46 -4.10
CA LEU A 196 7.16 -19.99 -5.27
C LEU A 196 6.79 -21.13 -6.23
N PHE A 197 7.63 -22.15 -6.37
CA PHE A 197 7.23 -23.37 -7.09
C PHE A 197 6.11 -24.12 -6.35
N ALA A 198 6.12 -24.15 -5.02
CA ALA A 198 5.04 -24.73 -4.24
C ALA A 198 3.73 -23.94 -4.40
N MET A 199 3.78 -22.60 -4.39
CA MET A 199 2.62 -21.76 -4.70
C MET A 199 2.10 -22.00 -6.11
N ALA A 200 2.98 -22.09 -7.11
CA ALA A 200 2.61 -22.41 -8.48
C ALA A 200 1.94 -23.78 -8.60
N ALA A 201 2.49 -24.81 -7.94
CA ALA A 201 1.91 -26.15 -7.90
C ALA A 201 0.54 -26.17 -7.19
N ALA A 202 0.42 -25.47 -6.06
CA ALA A 202 -0.83 -25.31 -5.34
C ALA A 202 -1.89 -24.65 -6.23
N LEU A 203 -1.55 -23.56 -6.91
CA LEU A 203 -2.50 -22.87 -7.79
C LEU A 203 -2.87 -23.70 -9.03
N ALA A 204 -1.93 -24.46 -9.59
CA ALA A 204 -2.22 -25.40 -10.67
C ALA A 204 -3.22 -26.48 -10.20
N LEU A 205 -3.04 -27.01 -8.99
CA LEU A 205 -3.97 -27.97 -8.40
C LEU A 205 -5.37 -27.35 -8.20
N VAL A 206 -5.43 -26.12 -7.69
CA VAL A 206 -6.69 -25.37 -7.56
C VAL A 206 -7.39 -25.22 -8.91
N GLY A 207 -6.64 -24.85 -9.96
CA GLY A 207 -7.18 -24.73 -11.31
C GLY A 207 -7.72 -26.05 -11.86
N VAL A 208 -7.02 -27.17 -11.62
CA VAL A 208 -7.50 -28.51 -12.02
C VAL A 208 -8.78 -28.89 -11.27
N VAL A 209 -8.80 -28.69 -9.95
CA VAL A 209 -9.97 -28.97 -9.08
C VAL A 209 -11.17 -28.12 -9.50
N ALA A 210 -10.96 -26.85 -9.81
CA ALA A 210 -12.01 -25.93 -10.24
C ALA A 210 -12.66 -26.32 -11.59
N VAL A 211 -11.92 -26.98 -12.47
CA VAL A 211 -12.40 -27.39 -13.81
C VAL A 211 -12.99 -28.81 -13.81
N THR A 212 -12.59 -29.67 -12.88
CA THR A 212 -12.93 -31.11 -12.90
C THR A 212 -14.11 -31.48 -12.03
N LEU A 213 -14.39 -30.73 -10.97
CA LEU A 213 -15.49 -31.01 -10.06
C LEU A 213 -16.70 -30.13 -10.40
N PRO A 214 -17.93 -30.63 -10.25
CA PRO A 214 -19.14 -29.86 -10.41
C PRO A 214 -19.35 -28.98 -9.16
N TRP A 215 -18.53 -27.94 -9.05
CA TRP A 215 -18.82 -26.83 -8.14
C TRP A 215 -19.93 -25.98 -8.79
N ASP A 216 -20.69 -25.25 -7.98
CA ASP A 216 -21.44 -24.08 -8.44
C ASP A 216 -20.41 -23.06 -8.94
N ALA A 217 -19.97 -23.25 -10.19
CA ALA A 217 -18.75 -22.68 -10.71
C ALA A 217 -18.86 -21.15 -10.67
N PRO A 218 -17.76 -20.43 -10.36
CA PRO A 218 -17.75 -18.98 -10.43
C PRO A 218 -18.26 -18.54 -11.79
N SER A 219 -19.21 -17.61 -11.80
CA SER A 219 -19.89 -17.09 -12.99
C SER A 219 -18.90 -16.66 -14.08
N GLY A 220 -18.62 -17.55 -15.05
CA GLY A 220 -17.71 -17.26 -16.15
C GLY A 220 -17.42 -18.47 -17.07
N PRO A 221 -16.97 -18.25 -18.32
CA PRO A 221 -16.59 -19.34 -19.22
C PRO A 221 -15.40 -20.12 -18.65
N MET A 222 -15.49 -21.45 -18.56
CA MET A 222 -14.43 -22.32 -18.00
C MET A 222 -13.01 -22.08 -18.56
N ARG A 223 -12.92 -21.57 -19.80
CA ARG A 223 -11.66 -21.16 -20.44
C ARG A 223 -11.01 -19.94 -19.79
N SER A 224 -11.76 -18.94 -19.34
CA SER A 224 -11.16 -17.73 -18.73
C SER A 224 -10.54 -18.04 -17.37
N VAL A 225 -11.19 -18.89 -16.58
CA VAL A 225 -10.68 -19.36 -15.28
C VAL A 225 -9.37 -20.13 -15.47
N ALA A 226 -9.31 -21.06 -16.43
CA ALA A 226 -8.10 -21.82 -16.73
C ALA A 226 -6.94 -20.93 -17.21
N VAL A 227 -7.21 -19.95 -18.07
CA VAL A 227 -6.21 -18.99 -18.55
C VAL A 227 -5.66 -18.16 -17.40
N LEU A 228 -6.51 -17.64 -16.52
CA LEU A 228 -6.08 -16.82 -15.39
C LEU A 228 -5.19 -17.60 -14.42
N HIS A 229 -5.58 -18.83 -14.07
CA HIS A 229 -4.73 -19.73 -13.28
C HIS A 229 -3.39 -19.99 -13.96
N GLY A 230 -3.39 -20.28 -15.25
CA GLY A 230 -2.18 -20.50 -16.03
C GLY A 230 -1.22 -19.31 -16.00
N ILE A 231 -1.75 -18.08 -16.09
CA ILE A 231 -0.96 -16.85 -15.97
C ILE A 231 -0.28 -16.76 -14.60
N PHE A 232 -1.03 -16.94 -13.52
CA PHE A 232 -0.45 -16.86 -12.17
C PHE A 232 0.56 -17.98 -11.88
N VAL A 233 0.30 -19.21 -12.36
CA VAL A 233 1.26 -20.32 -12.29
C VAL A 233 2.56 -19.94 -13.00
N ALA A 234 2.46 -19.34 -14.20
CA ALA A 234 3.62 -18.87 -14.95
C ALA A 234 4.36 -17.75 -14.20
N LEU A 235 3.66 -16.78 -13.61
CA LEU A 235 4.24 -15.68 -12.85
C LEU A 235 5.00 -16.17 -11.61
N PHE A 236 4.40 -17.06 -10.80
CA PHE A 236 5.07 -17.64 -9.63
C PHE A 236 6.25 -18.51 -10.04
N THR A 237 6.13 -19.28 -11.12
CA THR A 237 7.24 -20.09 -11.65
C THR A 237 8.39 -19.21 -12.13
N ALA A 238 8.09 -18.16 -12.92
CA ALA A 238 9.10 -17.22 -13.40
C ALA A 238 9.82 -16.51 -12.25
N SER A 239 9.08 -16.09 -11.24
CA SER A 239 9.67 -15.51 -10.02
C SER A 239 10.57 -16.54 -9.31
N GLY A 240 10.12 -17.78 -9.15
CA GLY A 240 10.92 -18.86 -8.57
C GLY A 240 12.22 -19.13 -9.35
N LEU A 241 12.18 -19.04 -10.68
CA LEU A 241 13.36 -19.16 -11.53
C LEU A 241 14.34 -17.99 -11.33
N LEU A 242 13.86 -16.76 -11.17
CA LEU A 242 14.71 -15.60 -10.84
C LEU A 242 15.42 -15.77 -9.49
N PHE A 243 14.71 -16.28 -8.47
CA PHE A 243 15.32 -16.61 -7.18
C PHE A 243 16.35 -17.74 -7.29
N ARG A 244 16.08 -18.76 -8.10
CA ARG A 244 17.05 -19.84 -8.39
C ARG A 244 18.30 -19.27 -9.07
N GLN A 245 18.15 -18.39 -10.05
CA GLN A 245 19.28 -17.71 -10.70
C GLN A 245 20.09 -16.88 -9.70
N ALA A 246 19.42 -16.10 -8.85
CA ALA A 246 20.08 -15.34 -7.79
C ALA A 246 20.84 -16.22 -6.79
N SER A 247 20.34 -17.43 -6.51
CA SER A 247 21.03 -18.39 -5.65
C SER A 247 22.33 -18.93 -6.27
N LEU A 248 22.33 -19.14 -7.59
CA LEU A 248 23.50 -19.60 -8.32
C LEU A 248 24.56 -18.49 -8.46
N ALA A 249 24.11 -17.24 -8.60
CA ALA A 249 25.00 -16.08 -8.68
C ALA A 249 25.72 -15.78 -7.36
N ARG A 250 25.18 -16.19 -6.20
CA ARG A 250 25.85 -16.09 -4.89
C ARG A 250 26.94 -17.13 -4.66
N LEU A 251 26.96 -18.22 -5.44
CA LEU A 251 27.92 -19.32 -5.33
C LEU A 251 29.14 -19.14 -6.24
N LYS A 252 29.15 -18.10 -7.08
CA LYS A 252 30.28 -17.69 -7.92
C LYS A 252 30.99 -16.51 -7.30
#